data_AF-A0A4U1APF7-F1
#
_entry.id   AF-A0A4U1APF7-F1
#
_cell.length_a   1.000
_cell.length_b   1.000
_cell.length_c   1.000
_cell.angle_alpha   90.00
_cell.angle_beta   90.00
_cell.angle_gamma   90.00
#
_symmetry.space_group_name_H-M   'P 1'
#
loop_
_entity.id
_entity.type
_entity.pdbx_description
1 polymer ?
#
loop_
_entity_poly.entity_id
_entity_poly.type
_entity_poly.pdbx_seq_one_letter_code
_entity_poly.pdbx_strand_id
1 'polypeptide(L)'
;MTAQKTIPALLFGLFCCLLTSCASPPTSRLPQAILFQAHQSASASTPGPPAFLIKDPGQPYNAIGMPDVREGADQKTEVYVDPDKPALFFETQEFTTPKGTYKNQIYRIHFEQVPFALDKLHLTAGKNTGLLIIYTVDNKGQLLLVTTAHTCGCFLAFFPTRALPAASFPADWPAKSQWVYGYSLPSLLPSPLANNSDTIVFTLESETHRISDVAIRDLAVLQKNYSATEMAIFSMHSLYQLPFKGRTESFFEMEGARQGYVRDNTKILERLFISWWAFDLHVGEDKAYGSADTSQTVLYTSLKFWDREASDLKNFPRFLSYWGWKL
;
A
#
# COMPACT_ATOMS: atom_id res chain seq x y z
N MET A 1 -62.46 31.76 4.19
CA MET A 1 -61.48 30.66 4.34
C MET A 1 -60.65 30.58 3.07
N THR A 2 -59.45 31.17 3.06
CA THR A 2 -58.41 30.91 2.06
C THR A 2 -57.08 31.40 2.64
N ALA A 3 -56.40 30.53 3.38
CA ALA A 3 -55.07 30.78 3.90
C ALA A 3 -54.05 30.53 2.78
N GLN A 4 -53.44 31.62 2.30
CA GLN A 4 -52.46 31.61 1.21
C GLN A 4 -51.10 31.18 1.78
N LYS A 5 -50.64 29.99 1.40
CA LYS A 5 -49.38 29.38 1.83
C LYS A 5 -48.19 30.08 1.17
N THR A 6 -47.52 30.98 1.89
CA THR A 6 -46.23 31.57 1.50
C THR A 6 -45.07 30.80 2.16
N ILE A 7 -44.77 29.59 1.66
CA ILE A 7 -43.55 28.86 2.02
C ILE A 7 -42.87 28.24 0.77
N PRO A 8 -42.31 29.04 -0.16
CA PRO A 8 -41.25 28.50 -1.03
C PRO A 8 -39.95 29.31 -1.05
N ALA A 9 -39.90 30.54 -0.51
CA ALA A 9 -38.72 31.40 -0.64
C ALA A 9 -37.61 31.10 0.38
N LEU A 10 -37.96 30.66 1.60
CA LEU A 10 -36.96 30.43 2.67
C LEU A 10 -36.13 29.16 2.43
N LEU A 11 -36.73 28.12 1.82
CA LEU A 11 -36.08 26.85 1.48
C LEU A 11 -35.09 26.99 0.31
N PHE A 12 -35.35 27.91 -0.63
CA PHE A 12 -34.46 28.14 -1.77
C PHE A 12 -33.20 28.93 -1.36
N GLY A 13 -33.33 29.89 -0.44
CA GLY A 13 -32.19 30.64 0.09
C GLY A 13 -31.22 29.78 0.91
N LEU A 14 -31.75 28.85 1.72
CA LEU A 14 -30.92 27.92 2.50
C LEU A 14 -30.13 26.96 1.60
N PHE A 15 -30.70 26.54 0.47
CA PHE A 15 -30.04 25.68 -0.51
C PHE A 15 -28.88 26.38 -1.22
N CYS A 16 -29.00 27.68 -1.54
CA CYS A 16 -27.90 28.45 -2.14
C CYS A 16 -26.75 28.74 -1.16
N CYS A 17 -27.02 28.93 0.14
CA CYS A 17 -25.96 29.10 1.13
C CYS A 17 -25.17 27.81 1.37
N LEU A 18 -25.80 26.64 1.27
CA LEU A 18 -25.10 25.34 1.34
C LEU A 18 -24.17 25.10 0.13
N LEU A 19 -24.42 25.75 -1.02
CA LEU A 19 -23.58 25.61 -2.21
C LEU A 19 -22.35 26.53 -2.24
N THR A 20 -22.26 27.53 -1.35
CA THR A 20 -21.12 28.48 -1.31
C THR A 20 -20.10 28.19 -0.22
N SER A 21 -20.37 27.25 0.68
CA SER A 21 -19.52 26.97 1.86
C SER A 21 -18.31 26.05 1.60
N CYS A 22 -18.07 25.62 0.35
CA CYS A 22 -17.02 24.63 0.05
C CYS A 22 -15.78 25.19 -0.68
N ALA A 23 -15.65 26.50 -0.83
CA ALA A 23 -14.53 27.13 -1.54
C ALA A 23 -13.58 27.89 -0.60
N SER A 24 -13.08 27.22 0.45
CA SER A 24 -11.89 27.73 1.13
C SER A 24 -10.69 27.54 0.20
N PRO A 25 -9.96 28.60 -0.20
CA PRO A 25 -8.76 28.45 -1.00
C PRO A 25 -7.76 27.57 -0.21
N PRO A 26 -7.15 26.55 -0.85
CA PRO A 26 -6.18 25.71 -0.16
C PRO A 26 -5.07 26.61 0.37
N THR A 27 -4.91 26.61 1.69
CA THR A 27 -3.81 27.32 2.36
C THR A 27 -2.50 26.84 1.75
N SER A 28 -1.74 27.77 1.16
CA SER A 28 -0.53 27.55 0.36
C SER A 28 0.68 27.09 1.17
N ARG A 29 0.49 26.22 2.17
CA ARG A 29 1.62 25.53 2.78
C ARG A 29 2.09 24.48 1.79
N LEU A 30 3.34 24.60 1.36
CA LEU A 30 4.02 23.48 0.71
C LEU A 30 3.83 22.27 1.64
N PRO A 31 3.33 21.13 1.13
CA PRO A 31 3.07 19.97 1.95
C PRO A 31 4.36 19.60 2.68
N GLN A 32 4.30 19.61 4.01
CA GLN A 32 5.43 19.15 4.81
C GLN A 32 5.57 17.65 4.54
N ALA A 33 6.81 17.20 4.32
CA ALA A 33 7.09 15.79 4.11
C ALA A 33 8.20 15.32 5.06
N ILE A 34 8.06 14.08 5.54
CA ILE A 34 9.09 13.38 6.32
C ILE A 34 9.57 12.18 5.52
N LEU A 35 10.88 11.97 5.54
CA LEU A 35 11.54 10.82 4.94
C LEU A 35 11.54 9.67 5.96
N PHE A 36 10.94 8.54 5.63
CA PHE A 36 11.09 7.30 6.37
C PHE A 36 12.07 6.40 5.63
N GLN A 37 13.09 5.91 6.33
CA GLN A 37 14.15 5.09 5.75
C GLN A 37 14.56 4.01 6.73
N ALA A 38 14.92 2.83 6.23
CA ALA A 38 15.51 1.79 7.05
C ALA A 38 17.04 1.79 6.92
N HIS A 39 17.75 1.35 7.96
CA HIS A 39 19.20 1.25 7.90
C HIS A 39 19.64 0.29 6.78
N GLN A 40 20.50 0.77 5.88
CA GLN A 40 21.09 -0.04 4.83
C GLN A 40 22.50 -0.46 5.24
N SER A 41 22.71 -1.75 5.48
CA SER A 41 24.06 -2.30 5.59
C SER A 41 24.77 -2.14 4.25
N ALA A 42 25.98 -1.57 4.25
CA ALA A 42 26.77 -1.17 3.08
C ALA A 42 27.26 -2.33 2.17
N SER A 43 26.70 -3.53 2.30
CA SER A 43 27.18 -4.75 1.67
C SER A 43 26.03 -5.50 1.01
N ALA A 44 25.70 -5.17 -0.24
CA ALA A 44 25.09 -6.14 -1.14
C ALA A 44 25.17 -5.73 -2.61
N SER A 45 25.27 -6.74 -3.48
CA SER A 45 25.00 -6.66 -4.92
C SER A 45 23.51 -6.52 -5.26
N THR A 46 22.65 -6.42 -4.25
CA THR A 46 21.20 -6.29 -4.37
C THR A 46 20.73 -4.91 -3.93
N PRO A 47 19.60 -4.40 -4.45
CA PRO A 47 18.99 -3.17 -3.98
C PRO A 47 18.77 -3.19 -2.46
N GLY A 48 19.01 -2.04 -1.83
CA GLY A 48 18.65 -1.80 -0.43
C GLY A 48 17.14 -1.63 -0.24
N PRO A 49 16.67 -1.46 1.01
CA PRO A 49 15.26 -1.21 1.29
C PRO A 49 14.74 0.08 0.64
N PRO A 50 13.44 0.15 0.32
CA PRO A 50 12.81 1.39 -0.14
C PRO A 50 12.89 2.50 0.92
N ALA A 51 12.87 3.74 0.45
CA ALA A 51 12.58 4.91 1.27
C ALA A 51 11.17 5.44 0.96
N PHE A 52 10.55 6.10 1.92
CA PHE A 52 9.20 6.65 1.79
C PHE A 52 9.18 8.13 2.13
N LEU A 53 8.57 8.94 1.27
CA LEU A 53 8.31 10.35 1.55
C LEU A 53 6.83 10.49 1.91
N ILE A 54 6.53 10.80 3.17
CA ILE A 54 5.16 10.88 3.67
C ILE A 54 4.71 12.35 3.65
N LYS A 55 3.65 12.65 2.90
CA LYS A 55 3.01 13.97 2.91
C LYS A 55 2.14 14.15 4.16
N ASP A 56 2.13 15.36 4.69
CA ASP A 56 1.36 15.78 5.87
C ASP A 56 1.53 14.83 7.08
N PRO A 57 2.76 14.57 7.54
CA PRO A 57 3.05 13.57 8.56
C PRO A 57 2.61 13.97 9.97
N GLY A 58 2.06 15.18 10.15
CA GLY A 58 1.54 15.64 11.45
C GLY A 58 0.28 14.91 11.93
N GLN A 59 -0.30 14.05 11.08
CA GLN A 59 -1.43 13.20 11.43
C GLN A 59 -0.93 11.77 11.69
N PRO A 60 -1.27 11.15 12.85
CA PRO A 60 -0.77 9.81 13.19
C PRO A 60 -1.09 8.75 12.13
N TYR A 61 -2.28 8.85 11.52
CA TYR A 61 -2.70 7.93 10.47
C TYR A 61 -1.87 8.02 9.17
N ASN A 62 -1.06 9.07 8.97
CA ASN A 62 -0.14 9.17 7.83
C ASN A 62 1.24 8.56 8.12
N ALA A 63 1.60 8.39 9.39
CA ALA A 63 2.89 7.84 9.77
C ALA A 63 2.95 6.33 9.56
N ILE A 64 4.10 5.86 9.09
CA ILE A 64 4.41 4.42 9.04
C ILE A 64 4.61 3.93 10.47
N GLY A 65 3.91 2.87 10.86
CA GLY A 65 3.95 2.35 12.22
C GLY A 65 4.15 0.83 12.31
N MET A 66 4.28 0.36 13.55
CA MET A 66 4.47 -1.03 13.91
C MET A 66 3.15 -1.67 14.34
N PRO A 67 2.68 -2.72 13.66
CA PRO A 67 1.66 -3.62 14.19
C PRO A 67 1.97 -4.07 15.62
N ASP A 68 1.01 -3.88 16.51
CA ASP A 68 1.11 -4.21 17.94
C ASP A 68 -0.28 -4.65 18.46
N VAL A 69 -0.32 -5.13 19.71
CA VAL A 69 -1.51 -5.70 20.33
C VAL A 69 -1.82 -4.96 21.63
N ARG A 70 -3.10 -4.68 21.85
CA ARG A 70 -3.59 -4.11 23.10
C ARG A 70 -4.80 -4.88 23.60
N GLU A 71 -5.14 -4.64 24.86
CA GLU A 71 -6.39 -5.11 25.44
C GLU A 71 -7.53 -4.22 24.97
N GLY A 72 -8.53 -4.81 24.33
CA GLY A 72 -9.75 -4.16 23.86
C GLY A 72 -10.81 -4.01 24.96
N ALA A 73 -11.90 -3.31 24.63
CA ALA A 73 -12.96 -2.96 25.58
C ALA A 73 -13.68 -4.17 26.21
N ASP A 74 -13.68 -5.32 25.55
CA ASP A 74 -14.33 -6.56 25.99
C ASP A 74 -13.33 -7.60 26.53
N GLN A 75 -12.13 -7.16 26.93
CA GLN A 75 -11.00 -8.01 27.34
C GLN A 75 -10.48 -8.94 26.22
N LYS A 76 -10.94 -8.78 24.98
CA LYS A 76 -10.32 -9.43 23.82
C LYS A 76 -9.12 -8.63 23.35
N THR A 77 -8.19 -9.30 22.69
CA THR A 77 -7.06 -8.61 22.06
C THR A 77 -7.53 -7.85 20.83
N GLU A 78 -7.11 -6.60 20.68
CA GLU A 78 -7.25 -5.79 19.47
C GLU A 78 -5.85 -5.63 18.87
N VAL A 79 -5.76 -5.74 17.54
CA VAL A 79 -4.51 -5.38 16.84
C VAL A 79 -4.62 -3.97 16.29
N TYR A 80 -3.54 -3.22 16.39
CA TYR A 80 -3.45 -1.86 15.89
C TYR A 80 -2.06 -1.61 15.32
N VAL A 81 -1.87 -0.49 14.65
CA VAL A 81 -0.56 -0.04 14.18
C VAL A 81 -0.16 1.17 15.01
N ASP A 82 0.98 1.08 15.68
CA ASP A 82 1.57 2.14 16.50
C ASP A 82 2.41 3.08 15.62
N PRO A 83 1.93 4.32 15.32
CA PRO A 83 2.63 5.26 14.45
C PRO A 83 3.90 5.84 15.07
N ASP A 84 4.10 5.70 16.38
CA ASP A 84 5.28 6.20 17.08
C ASP A 84 6.48 5.23 16.98
N LYS A 85 6.25 4.01 16.45
CA LYS A 85 7.27 2.99 16.23
C LYS A 85 7.35 2.60 14.76
N PRO A 86 8.06 3.35 13.90
CA PRO A 86 8.13 3.06 12.48
C PRO A 86 8.84 1.73 12.19
N ALA A 87 8.19 0.88 11.40
CA ALA A 87 8.66 -0.46 11.10
C ALA A 87 8.54 -0.82 9.61
N LEU A 88 9.53 -1.56 9.11
CA LEU A 88 9.57 -2.15 7.78
C LEU A 88 9.68 -3.67 7.91
N PHE A 89 8.70 -4.40 7.40
CA PHE A 89 8.71 -5.86 7.41
C PHE A 89 9.31 -6.39 6.11
N PHE A 90 10.22 -7.34 6.22
CA PHE A 90 11.02 -7.82 5.10
C PHE A 90 11.05 -9.34 5.04
N GLU A 91 10.98 -9.87 3.82
CA GLU A 91 11.36 -11.24 3.52
C GLU A 91 11.88 -11.36 2.08
N THR A 92 12.43 -12.53 1.75
CA THR A 92 12.78 -12.88 0.38
C THR A 92 12.08 -14.16 -0.04
N GLN A 93 11.61 -14.21 -1.28
CA GLN A 93 11.00 -15.41 -1.86
C GLN A 93 11.58 -15.65 -3.26
N GLU A 94 11.89 -16.90 -3.57
CA GLU A 94 12.37 -17.28 -4.90
C GLU A 94 11.23 -17.83 -5.75
N PHE A 95 11.29 -17.58 -7.05
CA PHE A 95 10.40 -18.21 -8.01
C PHE A 95 11.14 -18.50 -9.32
N THR A 96 10.61 -19.45 -10.09
CA THR A 96 11.19 -19.85 -11.37
C THR A 96 10.13 -19.79 -12.47
N THR A 97 10.55 -19.37 -13.65
CA THR A 97 9.76 -19.36 -14.88
C THR A 97 10.55 -20.10 -15.97
N PRO A 98 9.98 -20.32 -17.16
CA PRO A 98 10.75 -20.85 -18.29
C PRO A 98 11.94 -20.00 -18.73
N LYS A 99 12.02 -18.70 -18.34
CA LYS A 99 13.13 -17.81 -18.71
C LYS A 99 14.23 -17.71 -17.66
N GLY A 100 13.99 -18.16 -16.42
CA GLY A 100 15.00 -18.14 -15.38
C GLY A 100 14.47 -18.26 -13.96
N THR A 101 15.39 -18.14 -13.02
CA THR A 101 15.12 -18.07 -11.58
C THR A 101 15.31 -16.64 -11.11
N TYR A 102 14.37 -16.19 -10.29
CA TYR A 102 14.30 -14.83 -9.78
C TYR A 102 14.09 -14.86 -8.27
N LYS A 103 14.40 -13.73 -7.64
CA LYS A 103 14.16 -13.52 -6.22
C LYS A 103 13.36 -12.24 -6.02
N ASN A 104 12.29 -12.33 -5.27
CA ASN A 104 11.56 -11.20 -4.74
C ASN A 104 12.15 -10.80 -3.39
N GLN A 105 12.56 -9.54 -3.25
CA GLN A 105 12.73 -8.86 -1.98
C GLN A 105 11.43 -8.14 -1.66
N ILE A 106 10.72 -8.60 -0.63
CA ILE A 106 9.37 -8.15 -0.31
C ILE A 106 9.45 -7.27 0.93
N TYR A 107 8.94 -6.06 0.79
CA TYR A 107 8.84 -5.08 1.85
C TYR A 107 7.38 -4.76 2.12
N ARG A 108 7.04 -4.64 3.41
CA ARG A 108 5.68 -4.32 3.86
C ARG A 108 5.74 -3.25 4.94
N ILE A 109 4.90 -2.23 4.80
CA ILE A 109 4.71 -1.18 5.80
C ILE A 109 3.23 -1.07 6.15
N HIS A 110 2.93 -0.46 7.29
CA HIS A 110 1.58 -0.33 7.82
C HIS A 110 1.28 1.07 8.32
N PHE A 111 -0.01 1.42 8.25
CA PHE A 111 -0.59 2.66 8.74
C PHE A 111 -1.75 2.34 9.69
N GLU A 112 -1.97 3.21 10.67
CA GLU A 112 -3.07 3.10 11.63
C GLU A 112 -4.42 2.92 10.93
N GLN A 113 -4.72 3.77 9.96
CA GLN A 113 -6.00 3.75 9.24
C GLN A 113 -5.99 4.66 8.02
N VAL A 114 -6.88 4.39 7.06
CA VAL A 114 -7.40 5.40 6.14
C VAL A 114 -8.62 6.05 6.82
N PRO A 115 -8.62 7.36 7.10
CA PRO A 115 -9.70 8.00 7.83
C PRO A 115 -11.00 8.01 7.03
N PHE A 116 -12.13 7.91 7.72
CA PHE A 116 -13.45 8.16 7.14
C PHE A 116 -13.89 9.59 7.48
N ALA A 117 -14.28 10.37 6.47
CA ALA A 117 -14.85 11.70 6.67
C ALA A 117 -16.03 11.93 5.72
N LEU A 118 -17.09 12.61 6.19
CA LEU A 118 -18.31 12.84 5.40
C LEU A 118 -18.09 13.79 4.22
N ASP A 119 -17.13 14.71 4.35
CA ASP A 119 -16.69 15.63 3.31
C ASP A 119 -15.63 15.03 2.37
N LYS A 120 -15.03 13.89 2.76
CA LYS A 120 -14.04 13.13 1.97
C LYS A 120 -14.30 11.63 2.06
N LEU A 121 -15.17 11.13 1.19
CA LEU A 121 -15.51 9.71 1.13
C LEU A 121 -14.36 8.89 0.50
N HIS A 122 -13.46 8.39 1.35
CA HIS A 122 -12.44 7.41 0.94
C HIS A 122 -13.05 6.01 0.96
N LEU A 123 -13.26 5.40 -0.21
CA LEU A 123 -13.81 4.04 -0.32
C LEU A 123 -13.01 3.03 0.53
N THR A 124 -11.69 3.17 0.57
CA THR A 124 -10.76 2.29 1.28
C THR A 124 -10.63 2.58 2.79
N ALA A 125 -11.50 3.43 3.35
CA ALA A 125 -11.48 3.78 4.78
C ALA A 125 -11.54 2.52 5.67
N GLY A 126 -10.68 2.50 6.69
CA GLY A 126 -10.53 1.38 7.62
C GLY A 126 -9.15 1.32 8.26
N LYS A 127 -9.03 0.54 9.33
CA LYS A 127 -7.80 0.41 10.15
C LYS A 127 -6.74 -0.46 9.49
N ASN A 128 -5.52 -0.47 10.02
CA ASN A 128 -4.48 -1.48 9.77
C ASN A 128 -4.12 -1.64 8.28
N THR A 129 -4.17 -0.54 7.52
CA THR A 129 -3.90 -0.57 6.06
C THR A 129 -2.41 -0.86 5.83
N GLY A 130 -2.10 -1.65 4.81
CA GLY A 130 -0.71 -1.97 4.46
C GLY A 130 -0.37 -1.69 3.00
N LEU A 131 0.93 -1.52 2.77
CA LEU A 131 1.51 -1.35 1.44
C LEU A 131 2.63 -2.38 1.25
N LEU A 132 2.58 -3.09 0.12
CA LEU A 132 3.61 -4.00 -0.37
C LEU A 132 4.46 -3.31 -1.43
N ILE A 133 5.77 -3.45 -1.29
CA ILE A 133 6.77 -3.12 -2.31
C ILE A 133 7.57 -4.39 -2.57
N ILE A 134 7.58 -4.87 -3.81
CA ILE A 134 8.27 -6.10 -4.20
C ILE A 134 9.32 -5.75 -5.24
N TYR A 135 10.58 -6.00 -4.92
CA TYR A 135 11.69 -5.91 -5.87
C TYR A 135 12.00 -7.28 -6.42
N THR A 136 11.75 -7.49 -7.71
CA THR A 136 12.14 -8.69 -8.42
C THR A 136 13.54 -8.51 -9.00
N VAL A 137 14.48 -9.33 -8.54
CA VAL A 137 15.86 -9.37 -9.00
C VAL A 137 16.18 -10.67 -9.74
N ASP A 138 17.14 -10.62 -10.66
CA ASP A 138 17.68 -11.82 -11.31
C ASP A 138 18.70 -12.57 -10.42
N ASN A 139 19.27 -13.64 -10.96
CA ASN A 139 20.31 -14.43 -10.29
C ASN A 139 21.64 -13.67 -10.05
N LYS A 140 21.83 -12.50 -10.67
CA LYS A 140 22.97 -11.61 -10.43
C LYS A 140 22.66 -10.52 -9.39
N GLY A 141 21.43 -10.48 -8.88
CA GLY A 141 20.97 -9.44 -7.96
C GLY A 141 20.55 -8.14 -8.65
N GLN A 142 20.45 -8.12 -9.98
CA GLN A 142 20.04 -6.93 -10.73
C GLN A 142 18.53 -6.71 -10.60
N LEU A 143 18.11 -5.50 -10.20
CA LEU A 143 16.71 -5.13 -10.13
C LEU A 143 16.08 -5.08 -11.53
N LEU A 144 15.09 -5.93 -11.76
CA LEU A 144 14.37 -6.01 -13.03
C LEU A 144 13.03 -5.28 -12.98
N LEU A 145 12.27 -5.50 -11.91
CA LEU A 145 10.89 -5.04 -11.78
C LEU A 145 10.60 -4.66 -10.34
N VAL A 146 9.93 -3.54 -10.15
CA VAL A 146 9.31 -3.17 -8.88
C VAL A 146 7.81 -3.33 -9.03
N THR A 147 7.17 -4.05 -8.12
CA THR A 147 5.70 -4.17 -8.05
C THR A 147 5.23 -3.54 -6.74
N THR A 148 4.17 -2.75 -6.79
CA THR A 148 3.56 -2.16 -5.59
C THR A 148 2.09 -2.45 -5.56
N ALA A 149 1.55 -2.80 -4.40
CA ALA A 149 0.12 -2.94 -4.18
C ALA A 149 -0.19 -2.67 -2.72
N HIS A 150 -1.36 -2.13 -2.41
CA HIS A 150 -1.85 -2.17 -1.03
C HIS A 150 -2.17 -3.61 -0.63
N THR A 151 -2.16 -3.94 0.66
CA THR A 151 -2.41 -5.33 1.13
C THR A 151 -3.86 -5.78 0.96
N CYS A 152 -4.76 -4.91 0.52
CA CYS A 152 -6.09 -5.20 -0.06
C CYS A 152 -6.03 -5.86 -1.46
N GLY A 153 -4.90 -5.72 -2.18
CA GLY A 153 -4.75 -6.03 -3.61
C GLY A 153 -5.05 -4.85 -4.56
N CYS A 154 -5.46 -3.72 -4.01
CA CYS A 154 -5.79 -2.49 -4.73
C CYS A 154 -4.55 -1.62 -5.01
N PHE A 155 -4.70 -0.63 -5.91
CA PHE A 155 -3.64 0.31 -6.32
C PHE A 155 -2.37 -0.35 -6.88
N LEU A 156 -2.53 -1.47 -7.60
CA LEU A 156 -1.42 -2.16 -8.25
C LEU A 156 -0.69 -1.23 -9.24
N ALA A 157 0.63 -1.20 -9.17
CA ALA A 157 1.50 -0.58 -10.15
C ALA A 157 2.77 -1.42 -10.37
N PHE A 158 3.34 -1.30 -11.57
CA PHE A 158 4.56 -1.98 -11.96
C PHE A 158 5.57 -0.97 -12.49
N PHE A 159 6.81 -1.07 -12.06
CA PHE A 159 7.88 -0.18 -12.50
C PHE A 159 9.06 -1.02 -12.98
N PRO A 160 9.08 -1.42 -14.27
CA PRO A 160 10.23 -2.10 -14.83
C PRO A 160 11.45 -1.18 -14.80
N THR A 161 12.64 -1.75 -14.71
CA THR A 161 13.89 -1.02 -14.91
C THR A 161 14.39 -1.23 -16.33
N ARG A 162 15.40 -0.47 -16.78
CA ARG A 162 16.05 -0.75 -18.08
C ARG A 162 16.81 -2.09 -18.13
N ALA A 163 16.99 -2.76 -16.99
CA ALA A 163 17.59 -4.10 -16.97
C ALA A 163 16.61 -5.18 -17.46
N LEU A 164 15.29 -4.94 -17.35
CA LEU A 164 14.29 -5.86 -17.86
C LEU A 164 14.20 -5.73 -19.39
N PRO A 165 14.41 -6.80 -20.16
CA PRO A 165 14.28 -6.74 -21.61
C PRO A 165 12.88 -6.33 -22.03
N ALA A 166 12.75 -5.42 -23.00
CA ALA A 166 11.45 -4.92 -23.48
C ALA A 166 10.54 -6.04 -24.00
N ALA A 167 11.10 -7.16 -24.49
CA ALA A 167 10.34 -8.35 -24.88
C ALA A 167 9.60 -9.04 -23.72
N SER A 168 9.93 -8.69 -22.47
CA SER A 168 9.26 -9.17 -21.26
C SER A 168 8.08 -8.30 -20.83
N PHE A 169 7.88 -7.14 -21.45
CA PHE A 169 6.80 -6.21 -21.09
C PHE A 169 5.45 -6.68 -21.66
N PRO A 170 4.32 -6.26 -21.05
CA PRO A 170 3.02 -6.34 -21.69
C PRO A 170 3.01 -5.65 -23.06
N ALA A 171 2.20 -6.15 -23.99
CA ALA A 171 2.22 -5.68 -25.38
C ALA A 171 1.78 -4.20 -25.52
N ASP A 172 0.93 -3.75 -24.61
CA ASP A 172 0.36 -2.40 -24.53
C ASP A 172 1.02 -1.53 -23.44
N TRP A 173 2.22 -1.91 -22.98
CA TRP A 173 2.92 -1.18 -21.92
C TRP A 173 3.20 0.28 -22.33
N PRO A 174 2.82 1.28 -21.52
CA PRO A 174 2.94 2.68 -21.90
C PRO A 174 4.41 3.14 -21.94
N ALA A 175 4.76 3.96 -22.93
CA ALA A 175 6.15 4.36 -23.16
C ALA A 175 6.73 5.37 -22.16
N LYS A 176 5.88 6.20 -21.52
CA LYS A 176 6.33 7.30 -20.64
C LYS A 176 5.80 7.21 -19.23
N SER A 177 4.49 7.05 -19.10
CA SER A 177 3.78 7.11 -17.82
C SER A 177 2.62 6.14 -17.81
N GLN A 178 2.31 5.61 -16.64
CA GLN A 178 1.11 4.82 -16.37
C GLN A 178 0.14 5.63 -15.51
N TRP A 179 -1.16 5.44 -15.72
CA TRP A 179 -2.20 6.04 -14.88
C TRP A 179 -2.64 5.03 -13.83
N VAL A 180 -2.37 5.32 -12.56
CA VAL A 180 -2.69 4.45 -11.43
C VAL A 180 -3.57 5.24 -10.48
N TYR A 181 -4.89 4.99 -10.54
CA TYR A 181 -5.89 5.47 -9.57
C TYR A 181 -5.77 6.95 -9.15
N GLY A 182 -5.63 7.85 -10.12
CA GLY A 182 -5.56 9.30 -9.87
C GLY A 182 -4.16 9.91 -10.02
N TYR A 183 -3.13 9.08 -10.18
CA TYR A 183 -1.74 9.53 -10.30
C TYR A 183 -1.13 9.10 -11.63
N SER A 184 -0.34 10.01 -12.22
CA SER A 184 0.52 9.71 -13.35
C SER A 184 1.89 9.32 -12.82
N LEU A 185 2.19 8.03 -12.87
CA LEU A 185 3.45 7.46 -12.38
C LEU A 185 4.36 7.11 -13.56
N PRO A 186 5.70 7.04 -13.38
CA PRO A 186 6.60 6.62 -14.45
C PRO A 186 6.28 5.19 -14.89
N SER A 187 6.34 4.91 -16.20
CA SER A 187 6.18 3.54 -16.72
C SER A 187 7.51 2.77 -16.80
N LEU A 188 8.62 3.42 -16.47
CA LEU A 188 9.96 2.85 -16.47
C LEU A 188 10.81 3.58 -15.42
N LEU A 189 11.43 2.84 -14.51
CA LEU A 189 12.45 3.41 -13.63
C LEU A 189 13.78 3.53 -14.39
N PRO A 190 14.52 4.63 -14.20
CA PRO A 190 15.89 4.70 -14.69
C PRO A 190 16.72 3.54 -14.10
N SER A 191 17.69 3.02 -14.86
CA SER A 191 18.57 1.90 -14.46
C SER A 191 20.01 2.39 -14.30
N PRO A 192 20.84 1.78 -13.44
CA PRO A 192 20.56 1.16 -12.13
C PRO A 192 20.70 2.20 -11.00
N LEU A 193 20.59 1.75 -9.75
CA LEU A 193 21.21 2.44 -8.61
C LEU A 193 22.71 2.57 -8.94
N ALA A 194 23.08 3.71 -9.50
CA ALA A 194 24.40 3.93 -10.09
C ALA A 194 25.43 4.24 -9.00
N ASN A 195 24.95 4.83 -7.91
CA ASN A 195 25.73 5.11 -6.71
C ASN A 195 25.32 4.19 -5.58
N ASN A 196 26.26 3.92 -4.67
CA ASN A 196 25.98 3.16 -3.46
C ASN A 196 24.98 3.85 -2.51
N SER A 197 24.70 5.14 -2.73
CA SER A 197 23.72 5.92 -1.97
C SER A 197 22.37 6.08 -2.68
N ASP A 198 22.22 5.58 -3.91
CA ASP A 198 20.93 5.65 -4.60
C ASP A 198 19.92 4.73 -3.91
N THR A 199 18.70 5.22 -3.72
CA THR A 199 17.55 4.42 -3.28
C THR A 199 16.31 4.74 -4.09
N ILE A 200 15.36 3.81 -4.11
CA ILE A 200 14.03 4.05 -4.66
C ILE A 200 13.17 4.67 -3.57
N VAL A 201 12.61 5.83 -3.89
CA VAL A 201 11.74 6.61 -3.02
C VAL A 201 10.32 6.53 -3.52
N PHE A 202 9.40 6.19 -2.63
CA PHE A 202 7.96 6.25 -2.87
C PHE A 202 7.37 7.43 -2.12
N THR A 203 6.74 8.37 -2.84
CA THR A 203 6.02 9.47 -2.22
C THR A 203 4.58 9.04 -1.96
N LEU A 204 4.16 9.06 -0.70
CA LEU A 204 2.83 8.63 -0.27
C LEU A 204 1.94 9.82 0.05
N GLU A 205 0.71 9.75 -0.41
CA GLU A 205 -0.30 10.77 -0.19
C GLU A 205 -0.92 10.65 1.19
N SER A 206 -1.23 11.83 1.75
CA SER A 206 -1.97 11.95 3.00
C SER A 206 -3.33 11.24 2.90
N GLU A 207 -3.78 10.69 4.03
CA GLU A 207 -5.04 9.98 4.27
C GLU A 207 -5.16 8.63 3.55
N THR A 208 -4.75 8.54 2.29
CA THR A 208 -4.99 7.36 1.44
C THR A 208 -3.78 6.46 1.25
N HIS A 209 -2.59 6.92 1.61
CA HIS A 209 -1.31 6.20 1.48
C HIS A 209 -1.04 5.69 0.07
N ARG A 210 -1.66 6.30 -0.93
CA ARG A 210 -1.44 5.99 -2.34
C ARG A 210 -0.08 6.53 -2.76
N ILE A 211 0.60 5.76 -3.60
CA ILE A 211 1.85 6.20 -4.22
C ILE A 211 1.50 7.27 -5.27
N SER A 212 2.04 8.47 -5.08
CA SER A 212 1.86 9.61 -5.99
C SER A 212 3.08 9.92 -6.84
N ASP A 213 4.26 9.46 -6.42
CA ASP A 213 5.50 9.57 -7.17
C ASP A 213 6.42 8.41 -6.80
N VAL A 214 7.22 7.96 -7.77
CA VAL A 214 8.29 6.97 -7.57
C VAL A 214 9.53 7.44 -8.30
N ALA A 215 10.65 7.49 -7.59
CA ALA A 215 11.89 7.92 -8.21
C ALA A 215 13.12 7.29 -7.56
N ILE A 216 14.20 7.18 -8.34
CA ILE A 216 15.52 6.91 -7.80
C ILE A 216 16.16 8.24 -7.41
N ARG A 217 16.69 8.30 -6.18
CA ARG A 217 17.29 9.49 -5.59
C ARG A 217 18.49 9.10 -4.74
N ASP A 218 19.45 10.02 -4.64
CA ASP A 218 20.54 9.91 -3.67
C ASP A 218 19.99 10.12 -2.24
N LEU A 219 20.15 9.11 -1.39
CA LEU A 219 19.67 9.13 -0.02
C LEU A 219 20.27 10.27 0.79
N ALA A 220 21.55 10.61 0.56
CA ALA A 220 22.20 11.71 1.26
C ALA A 220 21.55 13.07 0.92
N VAL A 221 21.12 13.24 -0.33
CA VAL A 221 20.39 14.45 -0.77
C VAL A 221 19.02 14.53 -0.11
N LEU A 222 18.31 13.40 0.02
CA LEU A 222 17.02 13.35 0.71
C LEU A 222 17.16 13.72 2.19
N GLN A 223 18.12 13.12 2.88
CA GLN A 223 18.39 13.37 4.30
C GLN A 223 18.77 14.83 4.59
N LYS A 224 19.36 15.53 3.62
CA LYS A 224 19.63 16.97 3.73
C LYS A 224 18.38 17.83 3.56
N ASN A 225 17.44 17.40 2.73
CA ASN A 225 16.27 18.20 2.35
C ASN A 225 15.02 17.91 3.20
N TYR A 226 14.98 16.76 3.88
CA TYR A 226 13.85 16.31 4.67
C TYR A 226 14.29 15.85 6.05
N SER A 227 13.47 16.10 7.06
CA SER A 227 13.60 15.39 8.34
C SER A 227 13.44 13.90 8.09
N ALA A 228 14.35 13.11 8.65
CA ALA A 228 14.40 11.68 8.46
C ALA A 228 14.00 10.94 9.74
N THR A 229 13.16 9.94 9.59
CA THR A 229 12.76 8.99 10.62
C THR A 229 13.29 7.61 10.24
N GLU A 230 14.05 7.00 11.14
CA GLU A 230 14.57 5.66 10.93
C GLU A 230 13.51 4.61 11.25
N MET A 231 13.38 3.61 10.38
CA MET A 231 12.52 2.45 10.56
C MET A 231 13.35 1.25 11.00
N ALA A 232 12.87 0.54 12.02
CA ALA A 232 13.40 -0.77 12.35
C ALA A 232 12.95 -1.79 11.28
N ILE A 233 13.87 -2.68 10.88
CA ILE A 233 13.55 -3.79 9.96
C ILE A 233 13.22 -5.02 10.78
N PHE A 234 12.05 -5.61 10.52
CA PHE A 234 11.61 -6.88 11.11
C PHE A 234 11.43 -7.94 10.03
N SER A 235 11.51 -9.21 10.42
CA SER A 235 11.11 -10.31 9.54
C SER A 235 9.61 -10.23 9.26
N MET A 236 9.16 -10.51 8.03
CA MET A 236 7.74 -10.64 7.71
C MET A 236 7.01 -11.63 8.64
N HIS A 237 7.73 -12.67 9.12
CA HIS A 237 7.20 -13.66 10.06
C HIS A 237 6.76 -13.04 11.40
N SER A 238 7.36 -11.93 11.83
CA SER A 238 7.04 -11.34 13.15
C SER A 238 5.60 -10.83 13.22
N LEU A 239 4.94 -10.58 12.09
CA LEU A 239 3.51 -10.23 12.04
C LEU A 239 2.59 -11.35 12.56
N TYR A 240 3.09 -12.59 12.63
CA TYR A 240 2.37 -13.74 13.19
C TYR A 240 2.67 -13.96 14.68
N GLN A 241 3.62 -13.21 15.25
CA GLN A 241 4.19 -13.43 16.58
C GLN A 241 4.38 -12.11 17.34
N LEU A 242 3.35 -11.25 17.33
CA LEU A 242 3.35 -10.00 18.07
C LEU A 242 3.39 -10.28 19.59
N PRO A 243 4.35 -9.72 20.34
CA PRO A 243 4.47 -9.97 21.77
C PRO A 243 3.34 -9.27 22.54
N PHE A 244 2.66 -9.99 23.43
CA PHE A 244 1.61 -9.43 24.28
C PHE A 244 1.51 -10.17 25.61
N LYS A 245 1.73 -9.47 26.73
CA LYS A 245 1.58 -10.01 28.11
C LYS A 245 2.18 -11.41 28.33
N GLY A 246 3.38 -11.67 27.82
CA GLY A 246 4.09 -12.95 27.99
C GLY A 246 3.65 -14.08 27.05
N ARG A 247 2.75 -13.79 26.10
CA ARG A 247 2.40 -14.68 24.99
C ARG A 247 2.61 -13.97 23.64
N THR A 248 2.30 -14.66 22.56
CA THR A 248 2.30 -14.09 21.20
C THR A 248 0.88 -14.06 20.64
N GLU A 249 0.63 -13.06 19.81
CA GLU A 249 -0.62 -12.86 19.08
C GLU A 249 -0.31 -12.66 17.60
N SER A 250 -1.26 -12.95 16.72
CA SER A 250 -1.12 -12.69 15.29
C SER A 250 -1.80 -11.39 14.91
N PHE A 251 -1.17 -10.64 13.99
CA PHE A 251 -1.78 -9.52 13.27
C PHE A 251 -2.90 -9.99 12.32
N PHE A 252 -2.89 -11.27 11.96
CA PHE A 252 -3.83 -11.90 11.06
C PHE A 252 -4.80 -12.80 11.81
N GLU A 253 -5.97 -12.98 11.22
CA GLU A 253 -6.93 -14.00 11.61
C GLU A 253 -6.33 -15.38 11.29
N MET A 254 -6.17 -16.23 12.31
CA MET A 254 -5.48 -17.52 12.15
C MET A 254 -6.43 -18.68 11.85
N GLU A 255 -7.74 -18.49 12.07
CA GLU A 255 -8.75 -19.53 12.00
C GLU A 255 -10.07 -19.01 11.39
N GLY A 256 -10.95 -19.94 10.99
CA GLY A 256 -12.29 -19.63 10.49
C GLY A 256 -12.34 -19.08 9.07
N ALA A 257 -13.51 -18.58 8.67
CA ALA A 257 -13.76 -18.09 7.31
C ALA A 257 -12.94 -16.85 6.92
N ARG A 258 -12.34 -16.18 7.91
CA ARG A 258 -11.47 -15.01 7.72
C ARG A 258 -9.98 -15.36 7.86
N GLN A 259 -9.59 -16.62 7.86
CA GLN A 259 -8.18 -16.99 7.97
C GLN A 259 -7.33 -16.26 6.92
N GLY A 260 -6.26 -15.59 7.34
CA GLY A 260 -5.36 -14.83 6.46
C GLY A 260 -5.80 -13.40 6.16
N TYR A 261 -6.89 -12.91 6.73
CA TYR A 261 -7.22 -11.48 6.72
C TYR A 261 -6.52 -10.76 7.86
N VAL A 262 -6.20 -9.48 7.69
CA VAL A 262 -5.72 -8.62 8.78
C VAL A 262 -6.86 -8.43 9.78
N ARG A 263 -6.57 -8.62 11.07
CA ARG A 263 -7.55 -8.41 12.14
C ARG A 263 -7.97 -6.94 12.21
N ASP A 264 -9.23 -6.72 12.57
CA ASP A 264 -9.83 -5.39 12.73
C ASP A 264 -9.80 -4.49 11.47
N ASN A 265 -9.52 -5.07 10.28
CA ASN A 265 -9.53 -4.40 8.99
C ASN A 265 -10.85 -4.69 8.24
N THR A 266 -11.93 -4.02 8.62
CA THR A 266 -13.20 -4.07 7.85
C THR A 266 -13.32 -2.84 6.97
N LYS A 267 -13.62 -3.03 5.67
CA LYS A 267 -13.83 -1.95 4.69
C LYS A 267 -15.32 -1.79 4.37
N ILE A 268 -16.04 -1.04 5.21
CA ILE A 268 -17.51 -0.95 5.15
C ILE A 268 -18.00 -0.43 3.80
N LEU A 269 -17.36 0.62 3.26
CA LEU A 269 -17.78 1.22 1.99
C LEU A 269 -17.49 0.31 0.80
N GLU A 270 -16.31 -0.31 0.72
CA GLU A 270 -16.01 -1.27 -0.35
C GLU A 270 -16.96 -2.47 -0.30
N ARG A 271 -17.24 -2.98 0.90
CA ARG A 271 -18.25 -4.02 1.09
C ARG A 271 -19.62 -3.56 0.59
N LEU A 272 -20.05 -2.34 0.88
CA LEU A 272 -21.36 -1.85 0.44
C LEU A 272 -21.44 -1.66 -1.08
N PHE A 273 -20.41 -1.08 -1.70
CA PHE A 273 -20.48 -0.62 -3.08
C PHE A 273 -19.88 -1.58 -4.11
N ILE A 274 -18.92 -2.42 -3.72
CA ILE A 274 -18.11 -3.24 -4.64
C ILE A 274 -18.45 -4.73 -4.51
N SER A 275 -18.82 -5.20 -3.31
CA SER A 275 -18.97 -6.65 -3.04
C SER A 275 -19.96 -7.36 -3.98
N TRP A 276 -21.02 -6.67 -4.40
CA TRP A 276 -22.12 -7.26 -5.17
C TRP A 276 -21.74 -7.62 -6.59
N TRP A 277 -20.95 -6.79 -7.30
CA TRP A 277 -20.42 -7.13 -8.62
C TRP A 277 -19.12 -7.92 -8.54
N ALA A 278 -18.38 -7.76 -7.44
CA ALA A 278 -17.17 -8.50 -7.23
C ALA A 278 -17.50 -9.94 -6.85
N PHE A 279 -18.63 -10.22 -6.21
CA PHE A 279 -18.95 -11.50 -5.54
C PHE A 279 -17.96 -11.83 -4.41
N ASP A 280 -17.66 -10.85 -3.55
CA ASP A 280 -16.85 -11.04 -2.34
C ASP A 280 -17.19 -10.00 -1.27
N LEU A 281 -17.64 -10.48 -0.11
CA LEU A 281 -18.01 -9.64 1.04
C LEU A 281 -16.80 -9.05 1.77
N HIS A 282 -15.59 -9.55 1.48
CA HIS A 282 -14.33 -9.10 2.06
C HIS A 282 -13.46 -8.34 1.04
N VAL A 283 -14.09 -7.84 -0.03
CA VAL A 283 -13.43 -6.94 -0.99
C VAL A 283 -12.86 -5.72 -0.27
N GLY A 284 -11.63 -5.36 -0.64
CA GLY A 284 -10.91 -4.24 -0.03
C GLY A 284 -10.19 -4.57 1.28
N GLU A 285 -10.53 -5.69 1.93
CA GLU A 285 -9.89 -6.04 3.20
C GLU A 285 -8.45 -6.52 2.98
N ASP A 286 -7.55 -6.01 3.81
CA ASP A 286 -6.12 -6.29 3.82
C ASP A 286 -5.85 -7.75 4.22
N LYS A 287 -4.87 -8.37 3.57
CA LYS A 287 -4.57 -9.79 3.71
C LYS A 287 -3.12 -10.04 4.13
N ALA A 288 -2.92 -11.21 4.68
CA ALA A 288 -1.62 -11.81 4.85
C ALA A 288 -0.93 -11.98 3.48
N TYR A 289 0.38 -11.76 3.49
CA TYR A 289 1.26 -12.00 2.36
C TYR A 289 2.61 -12.39 2.93
N GLY A 290 3.04 -13.61 2.60
CA GLY A 290 4.39 -14.03 2.83
C GLY A 290 4.55 -15.53 3.00
N SER A 291 5.79 -15.97 3.20
CA SER A 291 6.14 -17.39 3.31
C SER A 291 5.53 -18.10 4.53
N ALA A 292 5.21 -17.34 5.58
CA ALA A 292 4.53 -17.84 6.78
C ALA A 292 3.00 -17.91 6.62
N ASP A 293 2.45 -17.39 5.52
CA ASP A 293 1.03 -17.42 5.26
C ASP A 293 0.59 -18.78 4.71
N THR A 294 -0.17 -19.52 5.52
CA THR A 294 -0.74 -20.82 5.16
C THR A 294 -2.22 -20.76 4.78
N SER A 295 -2.80 -19.55 4.76
CA SER A 295 -4.21 -19.35 4.44
C SER A 295 -4.50 -19.61 2.96
N GLN A 296 -5.73 -20.07 2.68
CA GLN A 296 -6.26 -20.17 1.30
C GLN A 296 -6.84 -18.84 0.79
N THR A 297 -6.66 -17.76 1.55
CA THR A 297 -7.21 -16.45 1.18
C THR A 297 -6.45 -15.90 -0.01
N VAL A 298 -7.16 -15.54 -1.07
CA VAL A 298 -6.57 -15.02 -2.31
C VAL A 298 -6.26 -13.54 -2.17
N LEU A 299 -5.02 -13.10 -2.46
CA LEU A 299 -4.66 -11.68 -2.56
C LEU A 299 -4.81 -11.23 -4.02
N TYR A 300 -6.05 -11.18 -4.50
CA TYR A 300 -6.33 -10.83 -5.89
C TYR A 300 -6.10 -9.35 -6.16
N THR A 301 -5.61 -9.04 -7.36
CA THR A 301 -5.34 -7.67 -7.81
C THR A 301 -6.30 -7.20 -8.90
N SER A 302 -7.26 -8.04 -9.27
CA SER A 302 -8.30 -7.75 -10.26
C SER A 302 -9.69 -7.99 -9.68
N LEU A 303 -10.63 -7.08 -9.94
CA LEU A 303 -12.04 -7.23 -9.55
C LEU A 303 -12.82 -8.20 -10.44
N LYS A 304 -12.20 -8.75 -11.50
CA LYS A 304 -12.81 -9.78 -12.34
C LYS A 304 -12.93 -11.08 -11.54
N PHE A 305 -14.13 -11.36 -11.04
CA PHE A 305 -14.36 -12.47 -10.12
C PHE A 305 -13.97 -13.84 -10.68
N TRP A 306 -14.09 -14.02 -12.00
CA TRP A 306 -13.70 -15.25 -12.71
C TRP A 306 -12.18 -15.42 -12.86
N ASP A 307 -11.37 -14.39 -12.59
CA ASP A 307 -9.91 -14.38 -12.76
C ASP A 307 -9.13 -14.22 -11.44
N ARG A 308 -9.79 -14.26 -10.28
CA ARG A 308 -9.16 -13.96 -8.98
C ARG A 308 -7.87 -14.74 -8.73
N GLU A 309 -7.94 -16.05 -8.90
CA GLU A 309 -6.82 -16.99 -8.77
C GLU A 309 -5.68 -16.70 -9.75
N ALA A 310 -5.99 -16.16 -10.94
CA ALA A 310 -4.97 -15.77 -11.91
C ALA A 310 -4.27 -14.48 -11.51
N SER A 311 -5.01 -13.57 -10.86
CA SER A 311 -4.51 -12.28 -10.36
C SER A 311 -3.96 -12.33 -8.92
N ASP A 312 -3.83 -13.51 -8.33
CA ASP A 312 -3.39 -13.69 -6.95
C ASP A 312 -1.90 -13.39 -6.78
N LEU A 313 -1.59 -12.32 -6.05
CA LEU A 313 -0.23 -11.88 -5.81
C LEU A 313 0.62 -12.94 -5.06
N LYS A 314 -0.01 -13.83 -4.29
CA LYS A 314 0.68 -14.93 -3.59
C LYS A 314 1.28 -15.95 -4.56
N ASN A 315 0.67 -16.13 -5.73
CA ASN A 315 1.25 -16.91 -6.83
C ASN A 315 1.92 -15.96 -7.84
N PHE A 316 3.06 -15.41 -7.44
CA PHE A 316 3.71 -14.32 -8.19
C PHE A 316 3.96 -14.61 -9.68
N PRO A 317 4.44 -15.80 -10.12
CA PRO A 317 4.61 -16.10 -11.54
C PRO A 317 3.30 -16.09 -12.33
N ARG A 318 2.23 -16.65 -11.75
CA ARG A 318 0.90 -16.67 -12.36
C ARG A 318 0.33 -15.26 -12.43
N PHE A 319 0.48 -14.49 -11.36
CA PHE A 319 0.11 -13.08 -11.29
C PHE A 319 0.82 -12.24 -12.36
N LEU A 320 2.12 -12.41 -12.54
CA LEU A 320 2.87 -11.72 -13.60
C LEU A 320 2.31 -12.05 -14.99
N SER A 321 2.07 -13.35 -15.26
CA SER A 321 1.48 -13.82 -16.51
C SER A 321 0.09 -13.23 -16.75
N TYR A 322 -0.76 -13.16 -15.72
CA TYR A 322 -2.08 -12.53 -15.79
C TYR A 322 -2.02 -11.07 -16.24
N TRP A 323 -1.04 -10.31 -15.72
CA TRP A 323 -0.80 -8.92 -16.11
C TRP A 323 0.05 -8.76 -17.39
N GLY A 324 0.31 -9.86 -18.11
CA GLY A 324 0.97 -9.84 -19.42
C GLY A 324 2.50 -9.75 -19.36
N TRP A 325 3.10 -9.81 -18.16
CA TRP A 325 4.55 -9.85 -18.01
C TRP A 325 5.08 -11.22 -18.41
N LYS A 326 6.17 -11.22 -19.18
CA LYS A 326 6.83 -12.44 -19.68
C LYS A 326 8.19 -12.58 -19.01
N LEU A 327 8.19 -12.64 -17.68
CA LEU A 327 9.36 -13.01 -16.89
C LEU A 327 9.52 -14.52 -16.82
#